data_AF-A0A970AXU3-F1
#
_entry.id   AF-A0A970AXU3-F1
#
_cell.length_a   1.000
_cell.length_b   1.000
_cell.length_c   1.000
_cell.angle_alpha   90.00
_cell.angle_beta   90.00
_cell.angle_gamma   90.00
#
_symmetry.space_group_name_H-M   'P 1'
#
loop_
_entity.id
_entity.type
_entity.pdbx_description
1 polymer ?
#
loop_
_entity_poly.entity_id
_entity_poly.type
_entity_poly.pdbx_seq_one_letter_code
_entity_poly.pdbx_strand_id
1 'polypeptide(L)'
;MKEILAKILSMSEFKPSSLADWAKAAAKSAPAGDVNALNWQTPDGISVKSLYTAEDVKELPHTNTLPVPLALYPVRPMSSVTSSSHANAPV
;
A
#
# COMPACT_ATOMS: atom_id res chain seq x y z
N MET A 1 -10.72 39.08 -16.79
CA MET A 1 -9.50 38.76 -16.01
C MET A 1 -9.80 37.98 -14.72
N LYS A 2 -10.73 38.43 -13.86
CA LYS A 2 -11.07 37.74 -12.59
C LYS A 2 -11.62 36.32 -12.77
N GLU A 3 -12.41 36.07 -13.80
CA GLU A 3 -12.98 34.72 -14.05
C GLU A 3 -11.95 33.70 -14.55
N ILE A 4 -10.96 34.14 -15.34
CA ILE A 4 -9.87 33.28 -15.81
C ILE A 4 -9.02 32.80 -14.62
N LEU A 5 -8.76 33.70 -13.67
CA LEU A 5 -8.02 33.38 -12.45
C LEU A 5 -8.78 32.40 -11.54
N ALA A 6 -10.10 32.55 -11.41
CA ALA A 6 -10.94 31.62 -10.64
C ALA A 6 -10.96 30.19 -11.24
N LYS A 7 -10.95 30.09 -12.57
CA LYS A 7 -10.95 28.78 -13.26
C LYS A 7 -9.59 28.07 -13.22
N ILE A 8 -8.49 28.82 -13.21
CA ILE A 8 -7.14 28.27 -13.02
C ILE A 8 -6.94 27.82 -11.56
N LEU A 9 -7.53 28.53 -10.58
CA LEU A 9 -7.46 28.18 -9.15
C LEU A 9 -8.44 27.06 -8.73
N SER A 10 -9.38 26.68 -9.60
CA SER A 10 -10.26 25.52 -9.42
C SER A 10 -9.50 24.20 -9.68
N MET A 11 -8.45 23.94 -8.90
CA MET A 11 -7.77 22.65 -8.84
C MET A 11 -8.55 21.68 -7.94
N SER A 12 -9.68 21.19 -8.44
CA SER A 12 -10.19 19.81 -8.26
C SER A 12 -11.65 19.77 -8.72
N GLU A 13 -11.90 19.27 -9.93
CA GLU A 13 -13.25 18.88 -10.39
C GLU A 13 -13.78 17.64 -9.64
N PHE A 14 -12.96 17.00 -8.80
CA PHE A 14 -13.39 15.91 -7.94
C PHE A 14 -14.01 16.48 -6.66
N LYS A 15 -15.33 16.34 -6.56
CA LYS A 15 -16.06 16.54 -5.30
C LYS A 15 -15.48 15.57 -4.25
N PRO A 16 -15.24 16.03 -3.01
CA PRO A 16 -14.82 15.13 -1.94
C PRO A 16 -15.93 14.09 -1.72
N SER A 17 -15.60 12.83 -1.94
CA SER A 17 -16.48 11.69 -1.71
C SER A 17 -16.41 11.25 -0.24
N SER A 18 -17.56 10.94 0.34
CA SER A 18 -17.61 10.40 1.70
C SER A 18 -17.42 8.88 1.71
N LEU A 19 -17.09 8.33 2.88
CA LEU A 19 -17.01 6.88 3.08
C LEU A 19 -18.36 6.19 2.76
N ALA A 20 -19.48 6.86 3.04
CA ALA A 20 -20.81 6.36 2.69
C ALA A 20 -21.03 6.30 1.17
N ASP A 21 -20.49 7.25 0.40
CA ASP A 21 -20.57 7.23 -1.06
C ASP A 21 -19.71 6.10 -1.64
N TRP A 22 -18.54 5.87 -1.04
CA TRP A 22 -17.70 4.71 -1.38
C TRP A 22 -18.43 3.40 -1.09
N ALA A 23 -19.01 3.23 0.11
CA ALA A 23 -19.71 2.00 0.49
C ALA A 23 -20.88 1.70 -0.46
N LYS A 24 -21.63 2.72 -0.87
CA LYS A 24 -22.71 2.59 -1.87
C LYS A 24 -22.19 2.20 -3.24
N ALA A 25 -21.06 2.75 -3.68
CA ALA A 25 -20.44 2.37 -4.95
C ALA A 25 -19.88 0.94 -4.90
N ALA A 26 -19.20 0.58 -3.81
CA ALA A 26 -18.66 -0.74 -3.58
C ALA A 26 -19.76 -1.81 -3.54
N ALA A 27 -20.89 -1.55 -2.87
CA ALA A 27 -22.03 -2.46 -2.83
C ALA A 27 -22.63 -2.74 -4.23
N LYS A 28 -22.54 -1.79 -5.18
CA LYS A 28 -22.97 -2.04 -6.56
C LYS A 28 -22.05 -3.00 -7.31
N SER A 29 -20.77 -3.03 -6.95
CA SER A 29 -19.76 -3.87 -7.58
C SER A 29 -19.51 -5.17 -6.81
N ALA A 30 -19.99 -5.27 -5.57
CA ALA A 30 -19.79 -6.42 -4.71
C ALA A 30 -20.81 -7.55 -5.00
N PRO A 31 -20.37 -8.82 -4.99
CA PRO A 31 -21.27 -9.96 -5.04
C PRO A 31 -22.32 -9.87 -3.92
N ALA A 32 -23.60 -9.98 -4.27
CA ALA A 32 -24.74 -9.86 -3.34
C ALA A 32 -24.82 -8.52 -2.54
N GLY A 33 -24.05 -7.50 -2.92
CA GLY A 33 -24.03 -6.21 -2.24
C GLY A 33 -23.24 -6.16 -0.93
N ASP A 34 -22.56 -7.25 -0.55
CA ASP A 34 -21.71 -7.27 0.64
C ASP A 34 -20.31 -6.75 0.31
N VAL A 35 -20.00 -5.54 0.77
CA VAL A 35 -18.68 -4.91 0.58
C VAL A 35 -17.55 -5.75 1.19
N ASN A 36 -17.82 -6.55 2.23
CA ASN A 36 -16.81 -7.45 2.81
C ASN A 36 -16.45 -8.61 1.88
N ALA A 37 -17.34 -8.99 0.96
CA ALA A 37 -17.06 -9.99 -0.05
C ALA A 37 -16.01 -9.52 -1.08
N LEU A 38 -15.68 -8.22 -1.09
CA LEU A 38 -14.56 -7.69 -1.87
C LEU A 38 -13.20 -7.93 -1.19
N ASN A 39 -13.18 -8.39 0.06
CA ASN A 39 -11.93 -8.64 0.76
C ASN A 39 -11.29 -9.93 0.21
N TRP A 40 -9.98 -9.88 0.01
CA TRP A 40 -9.22 -11.02 -0.48
C TRP A 40 -8.61 -11.79 0.68
N GLN A 41 -8.79 -13.12 0.70
CA GLN A 41 -8.13 -14.00 1.65
C GLN A 41 -6.80 -14.48 1.08
N THR A 42 -5.70 -14.13 1.77
CA THR A 42 -4.39 -14.64 1.40
C THR A 42 -4.22 -16.10 1.86
N PRO A 43 -3.37 -16.90 1.19
CA PRO A 43 -3.03 -18.26 1.65
C PRO A 43 -2.46 -18.29 3.07
N ASP A 44 -1.88 -17.18 3.52
CA ASP A 44 -1.31 -17.01 4.85
C ASP A 44 -2.37 -16.72 5.95
N GLY A 45 -3.66 -16.70 5.58
CA GLY A 45 -4.78 -16.53 6.50
C GLY A 45 -5.11 -15.08 6.86
N ILE A 46 -4.61 -14.10 6.08
CA ILE A 46 -4.87 -12.67 6.31
C ILE A 46 -5.97 -12.19 5.36
N SER A 47 -6.96 -11.50 5.92
CA SER A 47 -8.00 -10.83 5.12
C SER A 47 -7.55 -9.42 4.73
N VAL A 48 -7.37 -9.21 3.44
CA VAL A 48 -6.99 -7.91 2.86
C VAL A 48 -8.26 -7.13 2.52
N LYS A 49 -8.45 -5.98 3.16
CA LYS A 49 -9.59 -5.08 2.90
C LYS A 49 -9.43 -4.40 1.54
N SER A 50 -10.56 -4.18 0.87
CA SER A 50 -10.60 -3.42 -0.40
C SER A 50 -10.35 -1.91 -0.22
N LEU A 51 -10.60 -1.38 0.97
CA LEU A 51 -10.27 0.00 1.35
C LEU A 51 -9.78 0.06 2.79
N TYR A 52 -8.67 0.76 3.00
CA TYR A 52 -8.14 1.11 4.31
C TYR A 52 -8.27 2.62 4.55
N THR A 53 -8.65 3.01 5.76
CA THR A 53 -8.79 4.41 6.18
C THR A 53 -7.79 4.75 7.28
N ALA A 54 -7.72 6.02 7.67
CA ALA A 54 -6.83 6.47 8.74
C ALA A 54 -7.10 5.73 10.05
N GLU A 55 -8.36 5.36 10.30
CA GLU A 55 -8.82 4.54 11.43
C GLU A 55 -8.06 3.21 11.53
N ASP A 56 -7.76 2.57 10.41
CA ASP A 56 -7.11 1.25 10.38
C ASP A 56 -5.66 1.29 10.86
N VAL A 57 -5.03 2.47 10.90
CA VAL A 57 -3.62 2.64 11.33
C VAL A 57 -3.47 3.37 12.67
N LYS A 58 -4.56 3.85 13.28
CA LYS A 58 -4.52 4.68 14.50
C LYS A 58 -3.90 3.98 15.70
N GLU A 59 -4.10 2.67 15.82
CA GLU A 59 -3.63 1.88 16.98
C GLU A 59 -2.34 1.11 16.70
N LEU A 60 -1.79 1.23 15.49
CA LEU A 60 -0.56 0.54 15.13
C LEU A 60 0.65 1.25 15.75
N PRO A 61 1.55 0.51 16.42
CA PRO A 61 2.76 1.09 17.02
C PRO A 61 3.73 1.52 15.92
N HIS A 62 4.58 2.51 16.24
CA HIS A 62 5.67 2.98 15.37
C HIS A 62 5.25 3.50 13.98
N THR A 63 3.97 3.81 13.77
CA THR A 63 3.45 4.33 12.49
C THR A 63 3.90 5.73 12.13
N ASN A 64 4.39 6.49 13.11
CA ASN A 64 4.87 7.86 12.92
C ASN A 64 6.13 8.14 13.76
N THR A 65 7.13 7.25 13.68
CA THR A 65 8.40 7.38 14.38
C THR A 65 9.57 7.47 13.41
N LEU A 66 10.57 8.27 13.75
CA LEU A 66 11.80 8.35 12.96
C LEU A 66 12.64 7.07 13.14
N PRO A 67 13.25 6.53 12.07
CA PRO A 67 14.18 5.43 12.21
C PRO A 67 15.42 5.89 12.99
N VAL A 68 15.99 4.99 13.79
CA VAL A 68 17.29 5.21 14.43
C VAL A 68 18.39 5.39 13.37
N PRO A 69 19.47 6.15 13.64
CA PRO A 69 20.54 6.37 12.69
C PRO A 69 21.13 5.05 12.17
N LEU A 70 21.27 4.95 10.85
CA LEU A 70 21.79 3.77 10.14
C LEU A 70 23.19 3.31 10.63
N ALA A 71 23.95 4.19 11.28
CA ALA A 71 25.30 3.94 11.77
C ALA A 71 25.42 2.88 12.89
N LEU A 72 24.31 2.40 13.46
CA LEU A 72 24.31 1.39 14.52
C LEU A 72 24.04 -0.05 14.03
N TYR A 73 23.76 -0.24 12.74
CA TYR A 73 23.68 -1.58 12.17
C TYR A 73 25.07 -2.00 11.66
N PRO A 74 25.74 -2.99 12.28
CA PRO A 74 26.98 -3.50 11.72
C PRO A 74 26.67 -4.05 10.33
N VAL A 75 27.29 -3.46 9.31
CA VAL A 75 27.30 -4.02 7.96
C VAL A 75 27.78 -5.47 8.08
N ARG A 76 26.89 -6.43 7.84
CA ARG A 76 27.29 -7.84 7.77
C ARG A 76 28.31 -7.92 6.63
N PRO A 77 29.53 -8.43 6.85
CA PRO A 77 30.46 -8.64 5.74
C PRO A 77 29.77 -9.55 4.73
N MET A 78 29.60 -9.06 3.51
CA MET A 78 29.05 -9.84 2.41
C MET A 78 30.02 -10.98 2.15
N SER A 79 29.68 -12.21 2.54
CA SER A 79 30.43 -13.38 2.11
C SER A 79 30.41 -13.38 0.58
N SER A 80 31.57 -13.17 -0.04
CA SER A 80 31.70 -13.23 -1.49
C SER A 80 31.17 -14.59 -1.96
N VAL A 81 30.09 -14.58 -2.73
CA VAL A 81 29.68 -15.73 -3.52
C VAL A 81 30.75 -15.94 -4.59
N THR A 82 31.79 -16.71 -4.26
CA THR A 82 32.63 -17.28 -5.30
C THR A 82 31.78 -18.32 -6.01
N SER A 83 31.20 -17.96 -7.15
CA SER A 83 30.68 -18.93 -8.10
C SER A 83 31.83 -19.85 -8.51
N SER A 84 31.98 -21.00 -7.84
CA SER A 84 32.82 -22.08 -8.34
C SER A 84 32.09 -22.68 -9.54
N SER A 85 32.38 -22.15 -10.74
CA SER A 85 31.97 -22.79 -11.98
C SER A 85 32.54 -24.21 -11.99
N HIS A 86 31.64 -25.18 -12.09
CA HIS A 86 31.94 -26.59 -12.30
C HIS A 86 32.83 -26.73 -13.54
N ALA A 87 34.11 -27.04 -13.35
CA ALA A 87 34.96 -27.53 -14.41
C ALA A 87 34.57 -28.98 -14.69
N ASN A 88 33.77 -29.19 -15.74
CA ASN A 88 33.58 -30.50 -16.35
C ASN A 88 34.95 -31.01 -16.84
N ALA A 89 35.45 -32.08 -16.25
CA ALA A 89 36.50 -32.89 -16.85
C ALA A 89 35.86 -33.83 -17.89
N PRO A 90 36.38 -33.92 -19.13
CA PRO A 90 35.96 -34.97 -20.04
C PRO A 90 36.52 -36.33 -19.60
N VAL A 91 35.71 -37.36 -19.87
CA VAL A 91 35.92 -38.80 -19.67
C VAL A 91 37.33 -39.33 -19.93
#